data_AF-C0N1L0-F1
#
_entry.id   AF-C0N1L0-F1
#
_cell.length_a   1.000
_cell.length_b   1.000
_cell.length_c   1.000
_cell.angle_alpha   90.00
_cell.angle_beta   90.00
_cell.angle_gamma   90.00
#
_symmetry.space_group_name_H-M   'P 1'
#
loop_
_entity.id
_entity.type
_entity.pdbx_description
1 polymer ?
#
loop_
_entity_poly.entity_id
_entity_poly.type
_entity_poly.pdbx_seq_one_letter_code
_entity_poly.pdbx_strand_id
1 'polypeptide(L)'
;MNPPFELDDPELEIINEAPIMPAQDQQQIIAEEAASFVEQLAADDEADETTAVTINEQQGEFVRHDGIIAIPKLEHRNTTVGELSQDKTLAADTPVILQFTETEKQTTTLQALDDSIEDKKQIITLEQKDGTRRQAPLADLLNEKDADKNASITVIKEHNRTEQLTIGELAESDISSSQKVIATINQGIEELSVKDIVQAGELPDNALFYLHRVTERDRQGLWGIIQSGLIQRFRQGLALEGISRNKELARVTIPADADEPLPTGLSSFLGKVLNKKVTSSYIYNFSTHTMGHDPNLIHPGQQLILIHFSPNELKQIYVFFAEQRNEQAQSFAISQ
;
A
#
# COMPACT_ATOMS: atom_id res chain seq x y z
N MET A 1 12.85 -35.32 -47.07
CA MET A 1 12.10 -35.85 -45.93
C MET A 1 12.35 -34.89 -44.78
N ASN A 2 11.39 -34.01 -44.50
CA ASN A 2 11.36 -33.19 -43.30
C ASN A 2 10.40 -33.85 -42.30
N PRO A 3 10.72 -33.86 -41.00
CA PRO A 3 9.83 -34.42 -39.97
C PRO A 3 8.59 -33.53 -39.79
N PRO A 4 7.48 -34.07 -39.29
CA PRO A 4 6.27 -33.30 -39.03
C PRO A 4 6.46 -32.43 -37.78
N PHE A 5 5.95 -31.21 -37.84
CA PHE A 5 5.79 -30.33 -36.68
C PHE A 5 4.71 -30.92 -35.75
N GLU A 6 5.08 -31.23 -34.50
CA GLU A 6 4.11 -31.37 -33.41
C GLU A 6 3.63 -29.96 -33.03
N LEU A 7 2.32 -29.73 -33.19
CA LEU A 7 1.64 -28.60 -32.56
C LEU A 7 1.38 -29.04 -31.12
N ASP A 8 2.09 -28.43 -30.17
CA ASP A 8 1.71 -28.51 -28.76
C ASP A 8 0.31 -27.88 -28.63
N ASP A 9 -0.69 -28.72 -28.34
CA ASP A 9 -2.00 -28.26 -27.91
C ASP A 9 -1.79 -27.40 -26.65
N PRO A 10 -2.31 -26.17 -26.58
CA PRO A 10 -2.26 -25.41 -25.34
C PRO A 10 -3.05 -26.19 -24.30
N GLU A 11 -2.41 -26.58 -23.20
CA GLU A 11 -3.11 -27.07 -22.00
C GLU A 11 -4.14 -26.01 -21.61
N LEU A 12 -5.40 -26.29 -21.92
CA LEU A 12 -6.52 -25.54 -21.36
C LEU A 12 -6.46 -25.77 -19.86
N GLU A 13 -6.13 -24.73 -19.10
CA GLU A 13 -6.38 -24.70 -17.66
C GLU A 13 -7.86 -25.02 -17.46
N ILE A 14 -8.14 -26.24 -16.98
CA ILE A 14 -9.46 -26.62 -16.51
C ILE A 14 -9.71 -25.74 -15.29
N ILE A 15 -10.52 -24.69 -15.47
CA ILE A 15 -11.15 -23.99 -14.35
C ILE A 15 -12.02 -25.06 -13.69
N ASN A 16 -11.55 -25.64 -12.58
CA ASN A 16 -12.38 -26.48 -11.73
C ASN A 16 -13.49 -25.59 -11.18
N GLU A 17 -14.64 -25.57 -11.85
CA GLU A 17 -15.87 -25.03 -11.27
C GLU A 17 -16.14 -25.82 -9.99
N ALA A 18 -16.02 -25.14 -8.85
CA ALA A 18 -16.35 -25.71 -7.56
C ALA A 18 -17.79 -26.26 -7.62
N PRO A 19 -18.06 -27.46 -7.08
CA PRO A 19 -19.38 -28.05 -7.12
C PRO A 19 -20.40 -27.09 -6.47
N ILE A 20 -21.53 -26.89 -7.14
CA ILE A 20 -22.65 -26.08 -6.63
C ILE A 20 -23.17 -26.75 -5.36
N MET A 21 -22.76 -26.24 -4.21
CA MET A 21 -23.22 -26.73 -2.91
C MET A 21 -24.66 -26.24 -2.64
N PRO A 22 -25.45 -26.95 -1.80
CA PRO A 22 -26.73 -26.45 -1.35
C PRO A 22 -26.58 -25.07 -0.69
N ALA A 23 -27.46 -24.12 -1.01
CA ALA A 23 -27.36 -22.74 -0.51
C ALA A 23 -27.28 -22.63 1.03
N GLN A 24 -27.90 -23.58 1.76
CA GLN A 24 -27.83 -23.61 3.23
C GLN A 24 -26.44 -23.99 3.75
N ASP A 25 -25.74 -24.92 3.10
CA ASP A 25 -24.38 -25.30 3.48
C ASP A 25 -23.39 -24.18 3.15
N GLN A 26 -23.62 -23.43 2.07
CA GLN A 26 -22.78 -22.28 1.68
C GLN A 26 -22.89 -21.11 2.66
N GLN A 27 -24.10 -20.76 3.10
CA GLN A 27 -24.31 -19.68 4.07
C GLN A 27 -23.63 -19.97 5.41
N GLN A 28 -23.67 -21.24 5.85
CA GLN A 28 -23.00 -21.65 7.08
C GLN A 28 -21.47 -21.58 6.95
N ILE A 29 -20.92 -22.02 5.82
CA ILE A 29 -19.48 -21.92 5.54
C ILE A 29 -19.02 -20.46 5.52
N ILE A 30 -19.74 -19.57 4.84
CA ILE A 30 -19.39 -18.13 4.79
C ILE A 30 -19.44 -17.51 6.19
N ALA A 31 -20.39 -17.91 7.02
CA ALA A 31 -20.48 -17.42 8.40
C ALA A 31 -19.33 -17.91 9.29
N GLU A 32 -18.90 -19.17 9.12
CA GLU A 32 -17.75 -19.75 9.81
C GLU A 32 -16.44 -19.12 9.35
N GLU A 33 -16.26 -18.92 8.03
CA GLU A 33 -15.15 -18.16 7.45
C GLU A 33 -15.09 -16.73 7.99
N ALA A 34 -16.22 -16.02 7.99
CA ALA A 34 -16.30 -14.66 8.51
C ALA A 34 -15.93 -14.59 10.00
N ALA A 35 -16.33 -15.60 10.78
CA ALA A 35 -16.00 -15.65 12.20
C ALA A 35 -14.49 -15.78 12.42
N SER A 36 -13.86 -16.71 11.71
CA SER A 36 -12.42 -16.95 11.81
C SER A 36 -11.59 -15.81 11.22
N PHE A 37 -12.02 -15.24 10.09
CA PHE A 37 -11.40 -14.03 9.51
C PHE A 37 -11.34 -12.88 10.52
N VAL A 38 -12.42 -12.63 11.26
CA VAL A 38 -12.46 -11.56 12.26
C VAL A 38 -11.62 -11.88 13.50
N GLU A 39 -11.55 -13.15 13.91
CA GLU A 39 -10.72 -13.59 15.04
C GLU A 39 -9.23 -13.42 14.74
N GLN A 40 -8.83 -13.74 13.50
CA GLN A 40 -7.46 -13.65 13.02
C GLN A 40 -7.05 -12.25 12.54
N LEU A 41 -7.99 -11.32 12.36
CA LEU A 41 -7.74 -9.97 11.86
C LEU A 41 -6.72 -9.18 12.69
N ALA A 42 -6.67 -9.46 13.99
CA ALA A 42 -5.71 -8.90 14.95
C ALA A 42 -4.98 -10.00 15.73
N ALA A 43 -4.98 -11.24 15.21
CA ALA A 43 -4.10 -12.28 15.70
C ALA A 43 -2.87 -12.25 14.79
N ASP A 44 -1.77 -11.68 15.29
CA ASP A 44 -0.49 -11.90 14.65
C ASP A 44 -0.13 -13.37 14.90
N ASP A 45 0.05 -14.15 13.82
CA ASP A 45 0.53 -15.54 13.89
C ASP A 45 1.91 -15.68 14.58
N GLU A 46 2.58 -14.56 14.88
CA GLU A 46 3.86 -14.49 15.60
C GLU A 46 3.88 -13.57 16.84
N ALA A 47 2.77 -12.94 17.26
CA ALA A 47 2.77 -12.13 18.46
C ALA A 47 2.31 -12.94 19.68
N ASP A 48 3.25 -13.24 20.57
CA ASP A 48 2.93 -13.34 21.99
C ASP A 48 2.12 -12.09 22.42
N GLU A 49 1.23 -12.23 23.41
CA GLU A 49 0.34 -11.18 23.96
C GLU A 49 1.04 -9.88 24.45
N THR A 50 2.36 -9.75 24.22
CA THR A 50 3.22 -8.64 24.64
C THR A 50 3.95 -7.93 23.50
N THR A 51 3.85 -8.40 22.25
CA THR A 51 4.54 -7.75 21.12
C THR A 51 3.71 -6.58 20.59
N ALA A 52 4.30 -5.38 20.56
CA ALA A 52 3.63 -4.18 20.08
C ALA A 52 3.42 -4.20 18.55
N VAL A 53 2.20 -3.92 18.09
CA VAL A 53 1.89 -3.84 16.65
C VAL A 53 2.45 -2.53 16.10
N THR A 54 3.35 -2.61 15.11
CA THR A 54 3.97 -1.40 14.54
C THR A 54 3.06 -0.70 13.53
N ILE A 55 2.66 0.54 13.81
CA ILE A 55 1.85 1.37 12.92
C ILE A 55 2.75 2.29 12.09
N ASN A 56 2.99 1.91 10.84
CA ASN A 56 3.78 2.70 9.89
C ASN A 56 2.90 3.67 9.06
N GLU A 57 3.53 4.40 8.13
CA GLU A 57 2.85 5.38 7.26
C GLU A 57 2.40 4.80 5.90
N GLN A 58 2.60 3.50 5.68
CA GLN A 58 2.29 2.83 4.41
C GLN A 58 0.91 2.18 4.44
N GLN A 59 0.56 1.52 5.53
CA GLN A 59 -0.72 0.84 5.70
C GLN A 59 -1.20 0.92 7.14
N GLY A 60 -2.52 0.90 7.33
CA GLY A 60 -3.11 0.74 8.65
C GLY A 60 -3.21 -0.73 9.06
N GLU A 61 -3.31 -0.97 10.37
CA GLU A 61 -3.36 -2.29 10.99
C GLU A 61 -4.59 -2.43 11.89
N PHE A 62 -5.07 -3.66 12.06
CA PHE A 62 -6.10 -3.96 13.07
C PHE A 62 -5.44 -4.36 14.38
N VAL A 63 -5.87 -3.73 15.48
CA VAL A 63 -5.32 -3.96 16.82
C VAL A 63 -6.47 -4.14 17.81
N ARG A 64 -6.29 -5.01 18.80
CA ARG A 64 -7.24 -5.18 19.90
C ARG A 64 -7.17 -4.00 20.87
N HIS A 65 -8.24 -3.78 21.62
CA HIS A 65 -8.35 -2.68 22.58
C HIS A 65 -7.34 -2.78 23.72
N ASP A 66 -7.02 -4.00 24.15
CA ASP A 66 -5.97 -4.29 25.14
C ASP A 66 -4.55 -4.34 24.55
N GLY A 67 -4.41 -4.16 23.23
CA GLY A 67 -3.14 -4.21 22.53
C GLY A 67 -2.25 -3.00 22.80
N ILE A 68 -0.95 -3.22 22.58
CA ILE A 68 0.09 -2.18 22.56
C ILE A 68 0.46 -1.92 21.10
N ILE A 69 0.62 -0.65 20.76
CA ILE A 69 1.10 -0.22 19.44
C ILE A 69 2.45 0.45 19.53
N ALA A 70 3.29 0.23 18.52
CA ALA A 70 4.58 0.87 18.34
C ALA A 70 4.49 1.86 17.18
N ILE A 71 4.80 3.13 17.43
CA ILE A 71 4.72 4.20 16.44
C ILE A 71 6.13 4.74 16.19
N PRO A 72 6.73 4.48 15.01
CA PRO A 72 8.04 5.01 14.68
C PRO A 72 8.03 6.54 14.61
N LYS A 73 8.97 7.22 15.27
CA LYS A 73 9.13 8.68 15.21
C LYS A 73 9.88 9.04 13.93
N LEU A 74 9.15 9.10 12.83
CA LEU A 74 9.71 9.39 11.51
C LEU A 74 9.82 10.90 11.30
N GLU A 75 11.02 11.35 10.94
CA GLU A 75 11.29 12.69 10.47
C GLU A 75 11.60 12.65 8.97
N HIS A 76 10.90 13.45 8.16
CA HIS A 76 11.20 13.60 6.74
C HIS A 76 11.96 14.89 6.48
N ARG A 77 13.09 14.79 5.77
CA ARG A 77 13.99 15.92 5.50
C ARG A 77 14.43 15.94 4.04
N ASN A 78 14.28 17.08 3.38
CA ASN A 78 14.90 17.35 2.09
C ASN A 78 16.30 17.94 2.32
N THR A 79 17.34 17.22 1.92
CA THR A 79 18.74 17.56 2.28
C THR A 79 19.72 16.90 1.31
N THR A 80 21.00 16.86 1.65
CA THR A 80 22.04 16.13 0.93
C THR A 80 22.66 15.06 1.81
N VAL A 81 23.26 14.04 1.18
CA VAL A 81 24.01 12.97 1.88
C VAL A 81 25.07 13.56 2.80
N GLY A 82 25.82 14.57 2.33
CA GLY A 82 26.87 15.21 3.12
C GLY A 82 26.36 15.99 4.33
N GLU A 83 25.21 16.65 4.22
CA GLU A 83 24.55 17.31 5.34
C GLU A 83 24.07 16.31 6.39
N LEU A 84 23.49 15.18 5.96
CA LEU A 84 23.06 14.10 6.87
C LEU A 84 24.22 13.47 7.61
N SER A 85 25.32 13.14 6.92
CA SER A 85 26.51 12.54 7.55
C SER A 85 27.19 13.46 8.57
N GLN A 86 27.01 14.78 8.43
CA GLN A 86 27.62 15.78 9.33
C GLN A 86 26.69 16.20 10.47
N ASP A 87 25.43 15.74 10.47
CA ASP A 87 24.47 16.09 11.49
C ASP A 87 24.78 15.39 12.82
N LYS A 88 25.31 16.16 13.77
CA LYS A 88 25.68 15.67 15.10
C LYS A 88 24.49 15.34 15.99
N THR A 89 23.28 15.71 15.59
CA THR A 89 22.05 15.35 16.32
C THR A 89 21.63 13.91 16.07
N LEU A 90 22.17 13.27 15.02
CA LEU A 90 21.88 11.89 14.65
C LEU A 90 22.99 10.95 15.13
N ALA A 91 22.61 9.84 15.76
CA ALA A 91 23.56 8.81 16.17
C ALA A 91 23.93 7.92 14.97
N ALA A 92 25.13 7.32 15.00
CA ALA A 92 25.62 6.50 13.88
C ALA A 92 24.73 5.28 13.58
N ASP A 93 24.05 4.73 14.58
CA ASP A 93 23.11 3.62 14.47
C ASP A 93 21.68 4.03 14.08
N THR A 94 21.43 5.33 13.90
CA THR A 94 20.09 5.83 13.55
C THR A 94 19.68 5.33 12.15
N PRO A 95 18.58 4.56 12.03
CA PRO A 95 18.11 4.08 10.73
C PRO A 95 17.57 5.23 9.87
N VAL A 96 17.92 5.22 8.60
CA VAL A 96 17.49 6.20 7.60
C VAL A 96 17.13 5.51 6.29
N ILE A 97 16.04 5.98 5.67
CA ILE A 97 15.66 5.61 4.31
C ILE A 97 15.91 6.83 3.41
N LEU A 98 16.74 6.68 2.39
CA LEU A 98 17.04 7.73 1.41
C LEU A 98 16.29 7.47 0.12
N GLN A 99 15.58 8.47 -0.37
CA GLN A 99 14.96 8.47 -1.70
C GLN A 99 15.60 9.55 -2.55
N PHE A 100 16.13 9.17 -3.71
CA PHE A 100 16.77 10.11 -4.62
C PHE A 100 16.73 9.64 -6.07
N THR A 101 16.91 10.59 -6.97
CA THR A 101 17.09 10.32 -8.39
C THR A 101 18.59 10.31 -8.70
N GLU A 102 19.08 9.15 -9.08
CA GLU A 102 20.44 8.97 -9.57
C GLU A 102 20.48 9.30 -11.06
N THR A 103 21.52 10.04 -11.45
CA THR A 103 21.73 10.44 -12.84
C THR A 103 22.90 9.66 -13.42
N GLU A 104 22.62 8.74 -14.32
CA GLU A 104 23.64 8.03 -15.08
C GLU A 104 23.88 8.74 -16.42
N LYS A 105 25.15 9.02 -16.74
CA LYS A 105 25.55 9.54 -18.04
C LYS A 105 26.14 8.42 -18.87
N GLN A 106 25.51 8.12 -20.00
CA GLN A 106 25.96 7.10 -20.93
C GLN A 106 26.34 7.74 -22.27
N THR A 107 27.58 7.57 -22.70
CA THR A 107 27.98 7.93 -24.06
C THR A 107 27.49 6.85 -25.05
N THR A 108 26.73 7.27 -26.07
CA THR A 108 26.16 6.39 -27.10
C THR A 108 25.95 7.15 -28.41
N THR A 109 25.17 6.63 -29.35
CA THR A 109 24.77 7.30 -30.59
C THR A 109 23.24 7.29 -30.74
N LEU A 110 22.67 8.19 -31.55
CA LEU A 110 21.22 8.16 -31.84
C LEU A 110 20.82 6.86 -32.54
N GLN A 111 21.69 6.30 -33.39
CA GLN A 111 21.46 5.00 -34.03
C GLN A 111 21.39 3.86 -33.01
N ALA A 112 22.30 3.81 -32.04
CA ALA A 112 22.27 2.77 -31.01
C ALA A 112 21.04 2.88 -30.10
N LEU A 113 20.51 4.10 -29.87
CA LEU A 113 19.23 4.28 -29.20
C LEU A 113 18.06 3.81 -30.07
N ASP A 114 18.10 4.08 -31.37
CA ASP A 114 17.10 3.58 -32.32
C ASP A 114 17.04 2.05 -32.34
N ASP A 115 18.19 1.39 -32.28
CA ASP A 115 18.25 -0.07 -32.29
C ASP A 115 17.81 -0.70 -30.96
N SER A 116 17.92 0.01 -29.84
CA SER A 116 17.65 -0.53 -28.48
C SER A 116 16.29 -0.13 -27.88
N ILE A 117 15.70 0.98 -28.32
CA ILE A 117 14.44 1.50 -27.79
C ILE A 117 13.34 1.28 -28.81
N GLU A 118 12.40 0.38 -28.53
CA GLU A 118 11.25 0.12 -29.41
C GLU A 118 10.27 1.31 -29.45
N ASP A 119 9.96 1.89 -28.29
CA ASP A 119 9.02 3.02 -28.21
C ASP A 119 9.70 4.34 -28.62
N LYS A 120 9.47 4.75 -29.86
CA LYS A 120 10.01 6.01 -30.41
C LYS A 120 9.39 7.26 -29.80
N LYS A 121 8.32 7.14 -29.00
CA LYS A 121 7.74 8.27 -28.25
C LYS A 121 8.43 8.49 -26.91
N GLN A 122 9.28 7.56 -26.48
CA GLN A 122 10.04 7.72 -25.25
C GLN A 122 10.87 9.01 -25.30
N ILE A 123 10.74 9.83 -24.25
CA ILE A 123 11.50 11.07 -24.12
C ILE A 123 12.93 10.72 -23.70
N ILE A 124 13.89 11.17 -24.50
CA ILE A 124 15.32 11.01 -24.24
C ILE A 124 15.89 12.34 -23.75
N THR A 125 16.69 12.29 -22.69
CA THR A 125 17.45 13.44 -22.21
C THR A 125 18.88 13.36 -22.71
N LEU A 126 19.33 14.37 -23.45
CA LEU A 126 20.69 14.51 -23.95
C LEU A 126 21.42 15.65 -23.26
N GLU A 127 22.71 15.46 -22.96
CA GLU A 127 23.61 16.53 -22.57
C GLU A 127 24.24 17.18 -23.81
N GLN A 128 24.08 18.50 -23.94
CA GLN A 128 24.69 19.28 -25.01
C GLN A 128 26.14 19.67 -24.67
N LYS A 129 26.90 20.07 -25.70
CA LYS A 129 28.30 20.49 -25.55
C LYS A 129 28.50 21.72 -24.65
N ASP A 130 27.47 22.55 -24.52
CA ASP A 130 27.46 23.72 -23.63
C ASP A 130 27.04 23.38 -22.19
N GLY A 131 26.81 22.08 -21.88
CA GLY A 131 26.36 21.59 -20.58
C GLY A 131 24.85 21.71 -20.35
N THR A 132 24.08 22.21 -21.31
CA THR A 132 22.62 22.27 -21.20
C THR A 132 21.99 20.90 -21.47
N ARG A 133 20.78 20.68 -20.93
CA ARG A 133 20.01 19.44 -21.17
C ARG A 133 18.98 19.68 -22.27
N ARG A 134 18.87 18.72 -23.20
CA ARG A 134 17.82 18.68 -24.22
C ARG A 134 16.93 17.47 -24.00
N GLN A 135 15.63 17.68 -23.94
CA GLN A 135 14.64 16.60 -23.85
C GLN A 135 13.76 16.60 -25.10
N ALA A 136 13.63 15.45 -25.76
CA ALA A 136 12.73 15.27 -26.88
C ALA A 136 12.39 13.78 -27.06
N PRO A 137 11.23 13.45 -27.66
CA PRO A 137 10.95 12.10 -28.13
C PRO A 137 12.04 11.57 -29.05
N LEU A 138 12.37 10.29 -28.94
CA LEU A 138 13.38 9.65 -29.79
C LEU A 138 13.08 9.84 -31.29
N ALA A 139 11.81 9.75 -31.70
CA ALA A 139 11.38 9.99 -33.07
C ALA A 139 11.78 11.38 -33.59
N ASP A 140 11.65 12.42 -32.75
CA ASP A 140 11.97 13.79 -33.14
C ASP A 140 13.47 13.98 -33.29
N LEU A 141 14.25 13.39 -32.38
CA LEU A 141 15.72 13.40 -32.43
C LEU A 141 16.26 12.67 -33.68
N LEU A 142 15.61 11.59 -34.11
CA LEU A 142 16.00 10.81 -35.30
C LEU A 142 15.65 11.49 -36.63
N ASN A 143 14.69 12.42 -36.61
CA ASN A 143 14.17 13.12 -37.80
C ASN A 143 14.79 14.51 -38.00
N GLU A 144 15.73 14.94 -37.15
CA GLU A 144 16.44 16.20 -37.33
C GLU A 144 17.31 16.18 -38.59
N LYS A 145 17.10 17.16 -39.48
CA LYS A 145 17.72 17.22 -40.81
C LYS A 145 19.26 17.28 -40.80
N ASP A 146 19.83 17.78 -39.71
CA ASP A 146 21.28 17.99 -39.56
C ASP A 146 21.90 17.08 -38.48
N ALA A 147 21.14 16.13 -37.93
CA ALA A 147 21.64 15.23 -36.90
C ALA A 147 22.44 14.08 -37.52
N ASP A 148 23.73 14.00 -37.18
CA ASP A 148 24.53 12.81 -37.45
C ASP A 148 24.15 11.70 -36.47
N LYS A 149 23.47 10.66 -36.99
CA LYS A 149 22.96 9.54 -36.19
C LYS A 149 24.06 8.71 -35.51
N ASN A 150 25.29 8.78 -36.02
CA ASN A 150 26.43 8.03 -35.51
C ASN A 150 27.37 8.88 -34.66
N ALA A 151 27.08 10.18 -34.52
CA ALA A 151 27.85 11.04 -33.62
C ALA A 151 27.69 10.58 -32.17
N SER A 152 28.79 10.66 -31.41
CA SER A 152 28.75 10.41 -29.98
C SER A 152 27.89 11.46 -29.28
N ILE A 153 26.85 11.00 -28.61
CA ILE A 153 25.96 11.77 -27.74
C ILE A 153 26.11 11.27 -26.30
N THR A 154 25.83 12.15 -25.34
CA THR A 154 25.73 11.76 -23.94
C THR A 154 24.26 11.75 -23.54
N VAL A 155 23.75 10.56 -23.27
CA VAL A 155 22.39 10.35 -22.79
C VAL A 155 22.41 10.40 -21.28
N ILE A 156 21.44 11.09 -20.72
CA ILE A 156 21.18 11.17 -19.29
C ILE A 156 20.01 10.24 -18.98
N LYS A 157 20.26 9.21 -18.17
CA LYS A 157 19.23 8.35 -17.60
C LYS A 157 19.02 8.71 -16.14
N GLU A 158 17.77 8.81 -15.75
CA GLU A 158 17.38 9.11 -14.38
C GLU A 158 16.70 7.88 -13.79
N HIS A 159 17.22 7.40 -12.67
CA HIS A 159 16.71 6.24 -11.96
C HIS A 159 16.33 6.66 -10.54
N ASN A 160 15.10 6.39 -10.14
CA ASN A 160 14.70 6.56 -8.75
C ASN A 160 15.25 5.39 -7.92
N ARG A 161 16.08 5.71 -6.94
CA ARG A 161 16.71 4.75 -6.04
C ARG A 161 16.20 5.00 -4.62
N THR A 162 15.95 3.91 -3.90
CA THR A 162 15.63 3.94 -2.48
C THR A 162 16.63 3.06 -1.76
N GLU A 163 17.27 3.61 -0.74
CA GLU A 163 18.29 2.93 0.06
C GLU A 163 17.91 2.97 1.52
N GLN A 164 18.07 1.86 2.24
CA GLN A 164 17.85 1.79 3.68
C GLN A 164 19.18 1.43 4.35
N LEU A 165 19.65 2.30 5.23
CA LEU A 165 20.94 2.18 5.91
C LEU A 165 20.90 2.95 7.24
N THR A 166 22.00 2.94 7.98
CA THR A 166 22.21 3.77 9.16
C THR A 166 23.04 5.02 8.84
N ILE A 167 22.99 6.05 9.68
CA ILE A 167 23.80 7.27 9.49
C ILE A 167 25.31 6.97 9.43
N GLY A 168 25.78 5.96 10.17
CA GLY A 168 27.17 5.50 10.16
C GLY A 168 27.57 4.84 8.83
N GLU A 169 26.69 4.04 8.25
CA GLU A 169 26.90 3.38 6.94
C GLU A 169 26.83 4.37 5.78
N LEU A 170 26.23 5.56 5.99
CA LEU A 170 26.09 6.60 4.97
C LEU A 170 27.46 7.08 4.45
N ALA A 171 28.47 7.10 5.32
CA ALA A 171 29.85 7.44 4.96
C ALA A 171 30.55 6.37 4.11
N GLU A 172 30.07 5.13 4.16
CA GLU A 172 30.60 3.99 3.38
C GLU A 172 29.80 3.74 2.10
N SER A 173 28.68 4.45 1.91
CA SER A 173 27.82 4.32 0.74
C SER A 173 28.48 4.83 -0.55
N ASP A 174 28.02 4.33 -1.69
CA ASP A 174 28.42 4.77 -3.04
C ASP A 174 27.78 6.12 -3.44
N ILE A 175 26.97 6.71 -2.56
CA ILE A 175 26.18 7.90 -2.86
C ILE A 175 27.03 9.16 -2.68
N SER A 176 27.07 10.01 -3.70
CA SER A 176 27.79 11.29 -3.64
C SER A 176 27.29 12.15 -2.47
N SER A 177 28.21 12.74 -1.70
CA SER A 177 27.90 13.71 -0.64
C SER A 177 27.04 14.89 -1.10
N SER A 178 27.11 15.28 -2.37
CA SER A 178 26.30 16.36 -2.95
C SER A 178 24.93 15.91 -3.46
N GLN A 179 24.64 14.61 -3.43
CA GLN A 179 23.38 14.06 -3.90
C GLN A 179 22.24 14.61 -3.03
N LYS A 180 21.24 15.21 -3.70
CA LYS A 180 20.01 15.62 -3.03
C LYS A 180 19.16 14.39 -2.77
N VAL A 181 18.68 14.29 -1.54
CA VAL A 181 17.91 13.15 -1.04
C VAL A 181 16.70 13.66 -0.27
N ILE A 182 15.63 12.87 -0.30
CA ILE A 182 14.55 12.92 0.68
C ILE A 182 14.86 11.82 1.68
N ALA A 183 15.25 12.21 2.89
CA ALA A 183 15.59 11.28 3.96
C ALA A 183 14.40 11.09 4.91
N THR A 184 14.10 9.85 5.24
CA THR A 184 13.19 9.48 6.33
C THR A 184 14.03 8.91 7.46
N ILE A 185 14.16 9.65 8.55
CA ILE A 185 15.02 9.35 9.69
C ILE A 185 14.14 8.78 10.81
N ASN A 186 14.53 7.63 11.37
CA ASN A 186 13.81 7.01 12.48
C ASN A 186 14.41 7.44 13.82
N GLN A 187 13.73 8.35 14.53
CA GLN A 187 14.13 8.90 15.83
C GLN A 187 13.72 8.00 17.01
N GLY A 188 13.45 6.71 16.76
CA GLY A 188 13.02 5.74 17.75
C GLY A 188 11.53 5.41 17.67
N ILE A 189 11.01 4.75 18.70
CA ILE A 189 9.65 4.22 18.71
C ILE A 189 8.91 4.78 19.94
N GLU A 190 7.65 5.16 19.74
CA GLU A 190 6.71 5.44 20.82
C GLU A 190 5.77 4.26 21.00
N GLU A 191 5.76 3.66 22.19
CA GLU A 191 4.80 2.63 22.53
C GLU A 191 3.60 3.25 23.25
N LEU A 192 2.39 2.88 22.81
CA LEU A 192 1.14 3.35 23.39
C LEU A 192 0.18 2.18 23.60
N SER A 193 -0.55 2.16 24.72
CA SER A 193 -1.67 1.25 24.87
C SER A 193 -2.91 1.82 24.19
N VAL A 194 -3.59 1.00 23.39
CA VAL A 194 -4.85 1.41 22.74
C VAL A 194 -5.91 1.79 23.79
N LYS A 195 -5.95 1.07 24.90
CA LYS A 195 -6.84 1.32 26.05
C LYS A 195 -6.57 2.66 26.74
N ASP A 196 -5.31 3.07 26.84
CA ASP A 196 -4.94 4.35 27.46
C ASP A 196 -5.28 5.54 26.54
N ILE A 197 -5.15 5.35 25.22
CA ILE A 197 -5.49 6.36 24.22
C ILE A 197 -7.02 6.50 24.11
N VAL A 198 -7.75 5.40 23.98
CA VAL A 198 -9.20 5.38 23.81
C VAL A 198 -9.87 5.45 25.18
N GLN A 199 -9.93 6.65 25.76
CA GLN A 199 -10.55 6.93 27.07
C GLN A 199 -12.10 6.79 27.09
N ALA A 200 -12.67 6.01 26.16
CA ALA A 200 -14.10 5.97 25.88
C ALA A 200 -14.77 4.75 26.50
N GLY A 201 -15.15 4.84 27.78
CA GLY A 201 -16.06 3.89 28.44
C GLY A 201 -15.54 2.44 28.49
N GLU A 202 -16.33 1.55 29.11
CA GLU A 202 -16.01 0.12 29.18
C GLU A 202 -16.19 -0.54 27.80
N LEU A 203 -15.21 -0.36 26.91
CA LEU A 203 -15.06 -1.22 25.73
C LEU A 203 -14.46 -2.55 26.16
N PRO A 204 -14.95 -3.69 25.64
CA PRO A 204 -14.37 -4.98 25.96
C PRO A 204 -12.94 -5.05 25.43
N ASP A 205 -12.08 -5.80 26.12
CA ASP A 205 -10.65 -5.92 25.77
C ASP A 205 -10.46 -6.49 24.34
N ASN A 206 -11.39 -7.33 23.87
CA ASN A 206 -11.37 -7.88 22.52
C ASN A 206 -11.99 -6.97 21.43
N ALA A 207 -12.32 -5.71 21.74
CA ALA A 207 -12.78 -4.77 20.72
C ALA A 207 -11.67 -4.50 19.69
N LEU A 208 -12.04 -4.45 18.40
CA LEU A 208 -11.08 -4.28 17.30
C LEU A 208 -11.05 -2.83 16.83
N PHE A 209 -9.85 -2.30 16.65
CA PHE A 209 -9.62 -0.98 16.11
C PHE A 209 -8.78 -1.08 14.85
N TYR A 210 -9.23 -0.44 13.79
CA TYR A 210 -8.37 -0.14 12.65
C TYR A 210 -7.60 1.15 12.94
N LEU A 211 -6.27 1.08 12.88
CA LEU A 211 -5.36 2.17 13.17
C LEU A 211 -4.65 2.61 11.91
N HIS A 212 -4.60 3.92 11.65
CA HIS A 212 -3.95 4.48 10.47
C HIS A 212 -3.27 5.80 10.78
N ARG A 213 -1.99 5.93 10.40
CA ARG A 213 -1.28 7.21 10.48
C ARG A 213 -1.64 8.10 9.31
N VAL A 214 -2.08 9.33 9.60
CA VAL A 214 -2.44 10.29 8.56
C VAL A 214 -1.19 10.73 7.80
N THR A 215 -1.23 10.61 6.47
CA THR A 215 -0.17 11.03 5.55
C THR A 215 -0.71 11.99 4.49
N GLU A 216 0.19 12.59 3.72
CA GLU A 216 -0.15 13.43 2.56
C GLU A 216 -0.90 12.67 1.44
N ARG A 217 -0.93 11.32 1.51
CA ARG A 217 -1.66 10.48 0.56
C ARG A 217 -3.15 10.42 0.89
N ASP A 218 -3.55 10.77 2.11
CA ASP A 218 -4.93 10.64 2.61
C ASP A 218 -5.83 11.81 2.18
N ARG A 219 -5.84 12.11 0.88
CA ARG A 219 -6.55 13.26 0.30
C ARG A 219 -8.07 13.15 0.36
N GLN A 220 -8.57 11.93 0.48
CA GLN A 220 -10.00 11.63 0.62
C GLN A 220 -10.48 11.69 2.09
N GLY A 221 -9.63 12.15 3.01
CA GLY A 221 -10.00 12.28 4.41
C GLY A 221 -10.21 10.93 5.11
N LEU A 222 -10.94 10.97 6.23
CA LEU A 222 -11.31 9.76 6.97
C LEU A 222 -12.07 8.75 6.12
N TRP A 223 -12.91 9.20 5.19
CA TRP A 223 -13.67 8.32 4.31
C TRP A 223 -12.75 7.41 3.51
N GLY A 224 -11.76 7.99 2.82
CA GLY A 224 -10.78 7.24 2.04
C GLY A 224 -9.87 6.37 2.90
N ILE A 225 -9.50 6.83 4.11
CA ILE A 225 -8.70 6.03 5.06
C ILE A 225 -9.45 4.76 5.47
N ILE A 226 -10.72 4.88 5.86
CA ILE A 226 -11.55 3.73 6.26
C ILE A 226 -11.76 2.80 5.06
N GLN A 227 -12.13 3.37 3.91
CA GLN A 227 -12.42 2.61 2.70
C GLN A 227 -11.20 1.82 2.23
N SER A 228 -10.06 2.49 2.06
CA SER A 228 -8.83 1.84 1.60
C SER A 228 -8.35 0.78 2.59
N GLY A 229 -8.43 1.05 3.90
CA GLY A 229 -8.11 0.09 4.94
C GLY A 229 -8.95 -1.18 4.87
N LEU A 230 -10.28 -1.04 4.77
CA LEU A 230 -11.19 -2.17 4.63
C LEU A 230 -10.94 -2.94 3.33
N ILE A 231 -10.88 -2.25 2.18
CA ILE A 231 -10.66 -2.89 0.88
C ILE A 231 -9.34 -3.67 0.88
N GLN A 232 -8.25 -3.04 1.34
CA GLN A 232 -6.93 -3.64 1.31
C GLN A 232 -6.85 -4.88 2.20
N ARG A 233 -7.36 -4.82 3.44
CA ARG A 233 -7.31 -5.93 4.38
C ARG A 233 -8.17 -7.11 3.94
N PHE A 234 -9.40 -6.85 3.49
CA PHE A 234 -10.28 -7.91 2.99
C PHE A 234 -9.74 -8.56 1.70
N ARG A 235 -9.07 -7.76 0.84
CA ARG A 235 -8.42 -8.25 -0.38
C ARG A 235 -7.14 -9.05 -0.09
N GLN A 236 -6.33 -8.63 0.88
CA GLN A 236 -5.14 -9.37 1.32
C GLN A 236 -5.52 -10.79 1.78
N GLY A 237 -6.64 -10.91 2.50
CA GLY A 237 -7.15 -12.19 2.99
C GLY A 237 -6.31 -12.75 4.13
N LEU A 238 -6.83 -13.80 4.78
CA LEU A 238 -6.16 -14.50 5.89
C LEU A 238 -6.11 -16.01 5.63
N ALA A 239 -5.02 -16.66 6.01
CA ALA A 239 -4.89 -18.11 5.91
C ALA A 239 -5.73 -18.77 7.01
N LEU A 240 -6.94 -19.24 6.66
CA LEU A 240 -7.77 -19.96 7.62
C LEU A 240 -7.41 -21.44 7.60
N GLU A 241 -6.74 -21.93 8.64
CA GLU A 241 -6.53 -23.36 8.80
C GLU A 241 -7.86 -24.07 9.12
N GLY A 242 -8.20 -25.10 8.33
CA GLY A 242 -9.24 -26.08 8.67
C GLY A 242 -10.69 -25.70 8.38
N ILE A 243 -10.99 -24.48 7.92
CA ILE A 243 -12.37 -24.04 7.64
C ILE A 243 -12.70 -24.16 6.14
N SER A 244 -11.75 -23.85 5.27
CA SER A 244 -11.93 -24.03 3.83
C SER A 244 -11.36 -25.39 3.39
N ARG A 245 -12.12 -26.15 2.60
CA ARG A 245 -11.68 -27.46 2.06
C ARG A 245 -10.54 -27.32 1.05
N ASN A 246 -10.38 -26.14 0.48
CA ASN A 246 -9.16 -25.74 -0.20
C ASN A 246 -8.33 -24.96 0.82
N LYS A 247 -7.02 -25.24 0.92
CA LYS A 247 -6.06 -24.47 1.73
C LYS A 247 -5.86 -23.05 1.16
N GLU A 248 -6.94 -22.35 0.93
CA GLU A 248 -6.99 -21.04 0.29
C GLU A 248 -7.25 -19.98 1.36
N LEU A 249 -6.55 -18.86 1.22
CA LEU A 249 -6.75 -17.65 2.00
C LEU A 249 -8.24 -17.26 1.95
N ALA A 250 -8.90 -17.10 3.10
CA ALA A 250 -10.20 -16.46 3.15
C ALA A 250 -10.01 -14.99 2.79
N ARG A 251 -10.47 -14.65 1.59
CA ARG A 251 -10.36 -13.32 1.03
C ARG A 251 -11.67 -12.97 0.35
N VAL A 252 -12.02 -11.70 0.45
CA VAL A 252 -13.18 -11.15 -0.21
C VAL A 252 -12.77 -9.87 -0.91
N THR A 253 -13.08 -9.78 -2.20
CA THR A 253 -12.80 -8.58 -2.97
C THR A 253 -13.95 -7.60 -2.75
N ILE A 254 -13.64 -6.47 -2.11
CA ILE A 254 -14.53 -5.32 -2.05
C ILE A 254 -14.22 -4.44 -3.27
N PRO A 255 -15.20 -4.20 -4.17
CA PRO A 255 -15.01 -3.29 -5.31
C PRO A 255 -14.59 -1.89 -4.87
N ALA A 256 -13.80 -1.20 -5.70
CA ALA A 256 -13.32 0.15 -5.39
C ALA A 256 -14.46 1.18 -5.32
N ASP A 257 -15.56 0.94 -6.03
CA ASP A 257 -16.77 1.76 -6.09
C ASP A 257 -17.89 1.24 -5.19
N ALA A 258 -17.59 0.31 -4.28
CA ALA A 258 -18.61 -0.33 -3.42
C ALA A 258 -19.30 0.64 -2.43
N ASP A 259 -18.72 1.80 -2.20
CA ASP A 259 -19.24 2.87 -1.37
C ASP A 259 -20.11 3.89 -2.13
N GLU A 260 -20.08 3.87 -3.47
CA GLU A 260 -20.85 4.78 -4.31
C GLU A 260 -22.36 4.60 -4.10
N PRO A 261 -23.18 5.65 -4.29
CA PRO A 261 -24.63 5.53 -4.24
C PRO A 261 -25.14 4.51 -5.27
N LEU A 262 -26.14 3.73 -4.87
CA LEU A 262 -26.84 2.82 -5.78
C LEU A 262 -27.51 3.63 -6.92
N PRO A 263 -27.81 3.01 -8.07
CA PRO A 263 -28.51 3.68 -9.18
C PRO A 263 -29.86 4.32 -8.79
N THR A 264 -30.45 3.86 -7.69
CA THR A 264 -31.68 4.41 -7.09
C THR A 264 -31.46 5.71 -6.31
N GLY A 265 -30.22 6.16 -6.16
CA GLY A 265 -29.82 7.30 -5.32
C GLY A 265 -29.71 6.97 -3.83
N LEU A 266 -29.93 5.71 -3.43
CA LEU A 266 -29.78 5.26 -2.05
C LEU A 266 -28.31 4.96 -1.73
N SER A 267 -27.88 5.20 -0.49
CA SER A 267 -26.54 4.81 -0.05
C SER A 267 -26.32 3.30 -0.14
N SER A 268 -25.16 2.89 -0.66
CA SER A 268 -24.69 1.50 -0.64
C SER A 268 -24.52 0.98 0.78
N PHE A 269 -24.36 -0.35 0.90
CA PHE A 269 -24.05 -0.99 2.18
C PHE A 269 -22.75 -0.42 2.78
N LEU A 270 -21.67 -0.40 2.01
CA LEU A 270 -20.39 0.13 2.46
C LEU A 270 -20.48 1.63 2.75
N GLY A 271 -21.15 2.42 1.91
CA GLY A 271 -21.34 3.85 2.16
C GLY A 271 -22.05 4.16 3.49
N LYS A 272 -23.01 3.32 3.92
CA LYS A 272 -23.65 3.45 5.24
C LYS A 272 -22.68 3.12 6.38
N VAL A 273 -21.87 2.07 6.22
CA VAL A 273 -20.83 1.70 7.20
C VAL A 273 -19.83 2.84 7.33
N LEU A 274 -19.28 3.33 6.21
CA LEU A 274 -18.29 4.41 6.18
C LEU A 274 -18.83 5.69 6.83
N ASN A 275 -20.05 6.12 6.50
CA ASN A 275 -20.66 7.31 7.10
C ASN A 275 -20.77 7.22 8.63
N LYS A 276 -21.14 6.04 9.15
CA LYS A 276 -21.18 5.79 10.60
C LYS A 276 -19.78 5.82 11.22
N LYS A 277 -18.77 5.29 10.53
CA LYS A 277 -17.39 5.28 11.02
C LYS A 277 -16.76 6.66 11.03
N VAL A 278 -16.88 7.43 9.96
CA VAL A 278 -16.39 8.81 9.92
C VAL A 278 -16.87 9.62 11.13
N THR A 279 -18.13 9.47 11.52
CA THR A 279 -18.72 10.22 12.66
C THR A 279 -18.38 9.65 14.04
N SER A 280 -17.81 8.45 14.13
CA SER A 280 -17.49 7.78 15.40
C SER A 280 -16.01 7.42 15.54
N SER A 281 -15.16 7.86 14.61
CA SER A 281 -13.72 7.68 14.66
C SER A 281 -13.09 8.54 15.76
N TYR A 282 -11.97 8.05 16.25
CA TYR A 282 -11.12 8.73 17.20
C TYR A 282 -9.87 9.26 16.48
N ILE A 283 -9.40 10.42 16.89
CA ILE A 283 -8.21 11.06 16.32
C ILE A 283 -7.26 11.38 17.46
N TYR A 284 -6.13 10.68 17.53
CA TYR A 284 -5.07 10.96 18.50
C TYR A 284 -4.03 11.90 17.86
N ASN A 285 -3.71 13.00 18.54
CA ASN A 285 -2.70 13.96 18.07
C ASN A 285 -1.38 13.74 18.83
N PHE A 286 -0.30 13.44 18.10
CA PHE A 286 1.03 13.18 18.68
C PHE A 286 1.68 14.42 19.31
N SER A 287 1.34 15.62 18.86
CA SER A 287 1.92 16.86 19.39
C SER A 287 1.28 17.25 20.72
N THR A 288 -0.04 17.15 20.83
CA THR A 288 -0.78 17.54 22.04
C THR A 288 -1.04 16.39 22.99
N HIS A 289 -0.85 15.14 22.56
CA HIS A 289 -1.21 13.92 23.31
C HIS A 289 -2.69 13.91 23.72
N THR A 290 -3.56 14.43 22.86
CA THR A 290 -5.00 14.55 23.12
C THR A 290 -5.83 13.81 22.08
N MET A 291 -6.99 13.34 22.53
CA MET A 291 -8.02 12.74 21.68
C MET A 291 -9.00 13.77 21.17
N GLY A 292 -9.32 13.66 19.89
CA GLY A 292 -10.37 14.39 19.20
C GLY A 292 -11.29 13.46 18.42
N HIS A 293 -12.35 14.05 17.88
CA HIS A 293 -13.40 13.34 17.14
C HIS A 293 -13.86 14.10 15.88
N ASP A 294 -13.24 15.23 15.54
CA ASP A 294 -13.70 16.03 14.41
C ASP A 294 -13.24 15.39 13.10
N PRO A 295 -14.16 14.82 12.30
CA PRO A 295 -13.79 14.14 11.07
C PRO A 295 -13.27 15.07 9.98
N ASN A 296 -13.47 16.38 10.11
CA ASN A 296 -13.06 17.38 9.13
C ASN A 296 -11.63 17.88 9.38
N LEU A 297 -11.00 17.50 10.50
CA LEU A 297 -9.71 18.01 10.91
C LEU A 297 -8.65 16.90 10.93
N ILE A 298 -8.19 16.51 9.73
CA ILE A 298 -7.04 15.64 9.56
C ILE A 298 -5.76 16.41 9.24
N HIS A 299 -4.67 16.07 9.92
CA HIS A 299 -3.36 16.71 9.82
C HIS A 299 -2.28 15.64 9.57
N PRO A 300 -1.79 15.53 8.32
CA PRO A 300 -0.70 14.63 7.97
C PRO A 300 0.50 14.74 8.90
N GLY A 301 1.10 13.60 9.25
CA GLY A 301 2.30 13.49 10.08
C GLY A 301 2.09 13.76 11.57
N GLN A 302 0.90 14.20 11.99
CA GLN A 302 0.64 14.59 13.39
C GLN A 302 -0.45 13.77 14.07
N GLN A 303 -1.16 12.92 13.33
CA GLN A 303 -2.33 12.25 13.84
C GLN A 303 -2.35 10.75 13.53
N LEU A 304 -2.89 10.00 14.49
CA LEU A 304 -3.30 8.61 14.36
C LEU A 304 -4.83 8.55 14.37
N ILE A 305 -5.41 7.90 13.38
CA ILE A 305 -6.84 7.62 13.33
C ILE A 305 -7.09 6.25 13.96
N LEU A 306 -8.04 6.15 14.88
CA LEU A 306 -8.48 4.89 15.47
C LEU A 306 -9.97 4.70 15.19
N ILE A 307 -10.31 3.56 14.58
CA ILE A 307 -11.65 3.32 14.05
C ILE A 307 -12.15 2.01 14.64
N HIS A 308 -13.09 2.12 15.57
CA HIS A 308 -13.65 0.95 16.22
C HIS A 308 -14.55 0.17 15.28
N PHE A 309 -14.27 -1.12 15.10
CA PHE A 309 -15.11 -2.08 14.41
C PHE A 309 -15.58 -3.16 15.37
N SER A 310 -16.91 -3.30 15.53
CA SER A 310 -17.43 -4.44 16.27
C SER A 310 -17.23 -5.73 15.45
N PRO A 311 -16.95 -6.88 16.09
CA PRO A 311 -16.78 -8.15 15.38
C PRO A 311 -17.95 -8.49 14.47
N ASN A 312 -19.19 -8.23 14.92
CA ASN A 312 -20.39 -8.48 14.11
C ASN A 312 -20.45 -7.62 12.85
N GLU A 313 -19.93 -6.40 12.90
CA GLU A 313 -19.93 -5.50 11.75
C GLU A 313 -18.94 -5.98 10.68
N LEU A 314 -17.74 -6.41 11.09
CA LEU A 314 -16.75 -6.98 10.16
C LEU A 314 -17.25 -8.28 9.53
N LYS A 315 -17.93 -9.13 10.32
CA LYS A 315 -18.59 -10.34 9.79
C LYS A 315 -19.66 -9.98 8.76
N GLN A 316 -20.49 -8.98 9.03
CA GLN A 316 -21.51 -8.52 8.09
C GLN A 316 -20.90 -8.00 6.79
N ILE A 317 -19.80 -7.25 6.86
CA ILE A 317 -19.07 -6.78 5.68
C ILE A 317 -18.54 -7.97 4.88
N TYR A 318 -17.91 -8.95 5.55
CA TYR A 318 -17.39 -10.15 4.88
C TYR A 318 -18.50 -10.91 4.17
N VAL A 319 -19.57 -11.26 4.90
CA VAL A 319 -20.70 -12.03 4.38
C VAL A 319 -21.32 -11.34 3.17
N PHE A 320 -21.58 -10.03 3.26
CA PHE A 320 -22.20 -9.26 2.18
C PHE A 320 -21.42 -9.37 0.86
N PHE A 321 -20.11 -9.18 0.90
CA PHE A 321 -19.28 -9.23 -0.31
C PHE A 321 -18.95 -10.66 -0.75
N ALA A 322 -18.90 -11.63 0.17
CA ALA A 322 -18.78 -13.05 -0.16
C ALA A 322 -20.02 -13.57 -0.91
N GLU A 323 -21.22 -13.17 -0.46
CA GLU A 323 -22.49 -13.48 -1.13
C GLU A 323 -22.57 -12.82 -2.52
N GLN A 324 -22.20 -11.54 -2.63
CA GLN A 324 -22.19 -10.83 -3.92
C GLN A 324 -21.30 -11.51 -4.97
N ARG A 325 -20.12 -12.01 -4.56
CA ARG A 325 -19.23 -12.81 -5.43
C ARG A 325 -19.93 -14.07 -5.93
N ASN A 326 -20.63 -14.77 -5.04
CA ASN A 326 -21.30 -16.02 -5.37
C ASN A 326 -22.49 -15.80 -6.31
N GLU A 327 -23.28 -14.73 -6.10
CA GLU A 327 -24.36 -14.35 -7.00
C GLU A 327 -23.84 -14.02 -8.41
N GLN A 328 -22.72 -13.28 -8.50
CA GLN A 328 -22.08 -13.00 -9.78
C GLN A 328 -21.61 -14.29 -10.46
N ALA A 329 -20.92 -15.18 -9.74
CA ALA A 329 -20.47 -16.47 -10.28
C ALA A 329 -21.63 -17.35 -10.78
N GLN A 330 -22.74 -17.41 -10.03
CA GLN A 330 -23.95 -18.13 -10.45
C GLN A 330 -24.59 -17.51 -11.70
N SER A 331 -24.61 -16.17 -11.81
CA SER A 331 -25.16 -15.49 -13.00
C SER A 331 -24.35 -15.77 -14.27
N PHE A 332 -23.02 -15.92 -14.17
CA PHE A 332 -22.18 -16.34 -15.29
C PHE A 332 -22.38 -17.81 -15.67
N ALA A 333 -22.56 -18.69 -14.68
CA ALA A 333 -22.82 -20.12 -14.92
C ALA A 333 -24.19 -20.40 -15.57
N ILE A 334 -25.20 -19.55 -15.31
CA ILE A 334 -26.55 -19.68 -15.92
C ILE A 334 -26.60 -19.08 -17.34
N SER A 335 -25.63 -18.23 -17.70
CA SER A 335 -25.60 -17.52 -18.99
C SER A 335 -24.79 -18.23 -20.09
N GLN A 336 -24.27 -19.44 -19.85
CA GLN A 336 -23.55 -20.25 -20.85
C GLN A 336 -24.41 -21.33 -21.49
#